data_AF-A0A534X0A7-F1
#
_entry.id   AF-A0A534X0A7-F1
#
_cell.length_a   1.000
_cell.length_b   1.000
_cell.length_c   1.000
_cell.angle_alpha   90.00
_cell.angle_beta   90.00
_cell.angle_gamma   90.00
#
_symmetry.space_group_name_H-M   'P 1'
#
loop_
_entity.id
_entity.type
_entity.pdbx_description
1 polymer ?
#
loop_
_entity_poly.entity_id
_entity_poly.type
_entity_poly.pdbx_seq_one_letter_code
_entity_poly.pdbx_strand_id
1 'polypeptide(L)'
;TNWVNTNGENLLFRVLQETLREDVAARGITGTVAVHAFVREGTTAFYGNYFFWVNLCALLAQALLASRLLRWGGIGAVLLFLPIISLISYSTMAVLPVLGVVRITKIAENATNYSIDNTARQVIWLPTTTEMKYWTKPAIDSLFLRLGDGMAALTVLVGLQLLHLPTWHFALVNVALVGCWLGAAVVIVLEYRRLIPAGTPSPIA
;
A
#
# COMPACT_ATOMS: atom_id res chain seq x y z
N THR A 1 -8.28 0.52 3.36
CA THR A 1 -7.03 -0.04 2.80
C THR A 1 -7.31 -0.49 1.38
N ASN A 2 -6.30 -0.81 0.56
CA ASN A 2 -6.53 -1.36 -0.78
C ASN A 2 -5.98 -2.80 -0.85
N TRP A 3 -6.49 -3.58 -1.80
CA TRP A 3 -6.20 -5.01 -1.93
C TRP A 3 -4.70 -5.30 -1.96
N VAL A 4 -3.96 -4.52 -2.77
CA VAL A 4 -2.51 -4.62 -2.93
C VAL A 4 -1.79 -4.46 -1.58
N ASN A 5 -2.07 -3.38 -0.84
CA ASN A 5 -1.40 -3.09 0.42
C ASN A 5 -1.64 -4.21 1.44
N THR A 6 -2.89 -4.68 1.56
CA THR A 6 -3.27 -5.78 2.46
C THR A 6 -2.49 -7.06 2.15
N ASN A 7 -2.34 -7.43 0.88
CA ASN A 7 -1.52 -8.59 0.52
C ASN A 7 -0.04 -8.37 0.85
N GLY A 8 0.49 -7.16 0.65
CA GLY A 8 1.87 -6.82 1.02
C GLY A 8 2.13 -6.87 2.53
N GLU A 9 1.16 -6.50 3.36
CA GLU A 9 1.28 -6.66 4.82
C GLU A 9 1.28 -8.13 5.24
N ASN A 10 0.46 -8.96 4.59
CA ASN A 10 0.47 -10.41 4.81
C ASN A 10 1.81 -11.05 4.40
N LEU A 11 2.43 -10.55 3.33
CA LEU A 11 3.77 -10.95 2.90
C LEU A 11 4.82 -10.57 3.95
N LEU A 12 4.82 -9.31 4.41
CA LEU A 12 5.72 -8.84 5.47
C LEU A 12 5.60 -9.69 6.74
N PHE A 13 4.36 -9.98 7.15
CA PHE A 13 4.10 -10.80 8.33
C PHE A 13 4.72 -12.20 8.19
N ARG A 14 4.58 -12.86 7.05
CA ARG A 14 5.19 -14.19 6.83
C ARG A 14 6.70 -14.16 6.89
N VAL A 15 7.31 -13.25 6.15
CA VAL A 15 8.77 -13.15 6.07
C VAL A 15 9.34 -12.87 7.47
N LEU A 16 8.65 -12.07 8.28
CA LEU A 16 8.99 -11.86 9.69
C LEU A 16 8.84 -13.14 10.52
N GLN A 17 7.73 -13.86 10.38
CA GLN A 17 7.50 -15.11 11.12
C GLN A 17 8.50 -16.21 10.75
N GLU A 18 8.90 -16.29 9.48
CA GLU A 18 9.95 -17.19 9.00
C GLU A 18 11.30 -16.83 9.61
N THR A 19 11.70 -15.55 9.52
CA THR A 19 12.96 -15.05 10.10
C THR A 19 13.04 -15.30 11.62
N LEU A 20 11.96 -15.03 12.35
CA LEU A 20 11.93 -15.25 13.80
C LEU A 20 12.00 -16.74 14.18
N ARG A 21 11.46 -17.64 13.34
CA ARG A 21 11.57 -19.09 13.56
C ARG A 21 12.99 -19.59 13.29
N GLU A 22 13.66 -19.05 12.29
CA GLU A 22 15.09 -19.32 12.04
C GLU A 22 15.93 -18.87 13.23
N ASP A 23 15.67 -17.68 13.79
CA ASP A 23 16.34 -17.17 14.99
C ASP A 23 16.10 -18.07 16.22
N VAL A 24 14.88 -18.56 16.40
CA VAL A 24 14.54 -19.53 17.46
C VAL A 24 15.38 -20.80 17.34
N ALA A 25 15.49 -21.34 16.13
CA ALA A 25 16.28 -22.53 15.85
C ALA A 25 17.78 -22.28 16.08
N ALA A 26 18.30 -21.15 15.61
CA ALA A 26 19.71 -20.77 15.77
C ALA A 26 20.10 -20.56 17.25
N ARG A 27 19.18 -20.04 18.07
CA ARG A 27 19.39 -19.81 19.50
C ARG A 27 19.11 -21.04 20.37
N GLY A 28 18.66 -22.15 19.78
CA GLY A 28 18.33 -23.37 20.51
C GLY A 28 17.17 -23.19 21.51
N ILE A 29 16.24 -22.27 21.24
CA ILE A 29 15.10 -22.04 22.12
C ILE A 29 14.13 -23.21 21.95
N THR A 30 14.04 -24.05 22.99
CA THR A 30 13.16 -25.23 23.01
C THR A 30 11.95 -25.01 23.92
N GLY A 31 10.82 -25.61 23.57
CA GLY A 31 9.58 -25.58 24.35
C GLY A 31 8.54 -24.60 23.80
N THR A 32 7.30 -25.06 23.66
CA THR A 32 6.21 -24.33 22.99
C THR A 32 5.98 -22.94 23.57
N VAL A 33 5.91 -22.82 24.90
CA VAL A 33 5.68 -21.54 25.59
C VAL A 33 6.81 -20.54 25.34
N ALA A 34 8.07 -20.99 25.42
CA ALA A 34 9.24 -20.13 25.21
C ALA A 34 9.33 -19.65 23.75
N VAL A 35 9.08 -20.54 22.79
CA VAL A 35 9.03 -20.20 21.36
C VAL A 35 7.92 -19.18 21.08
N HIS A 36 6.71 -19.41 21.58
CA HIS A 36 5.59 -18.47 21.39
C HIS A 36 5.85 -17.11 22.02
N ALA A 37 6.45 -17.06 23.22
CA ALA A 37 6.81 -15.80 23.87
C ALA A 37 7.83 -15.01 23.04
N PHE A 38 8.91 -15.67 22.60
CA PHE A 38 9.96 -15.05 21.79
C PHE A 38 9.41 -14.50 20.46
N VAL A 39 8.63 -15.29 19.73
CA VAL A 39 8.05 -14.87 18.45
C VAL A 39 7.09 -13.69 18.66
N ARG A 40 6.27 -13.71 19.72
CA ARG A 40 5.34 -12.62 20.04
C ARG A 40 6.09 -11.33 20.37
N GLU A 41 7.11 -11.39 21.21
CA GLU A 41 7.94 -10.24 21.57
C GLU A 41 8.68 -9.66 20.36
N GLY A 42 9.33 -10.51 19.56
CA GLY A 42 10.00 -10.10 18.33
C GLY A 42 9.05 -9.46 17.32
N THR A 43 7.85 -10.03 17.15
CA THR A 43 6.80 -9.45 16.29
C THR A 43 6.37 -8.09 16.79
N THR A 44 6.15 -7.94 18.10
CA THR A 44 5.70 -6.68 18.71
C THR A 44 6.76 -5.58 18.56
N ALA A 45 8.02 -5.90 18.86
CA ALA A 45 9.14 -4.98 18.70
C ALA A 45 9.33 -4.56 17.24
N PHE A 46 9.22 -5.51 16.30
CA PHE A 46 9.31 -5.24 14.88
C PHE A 46 8.21 -4.28 14.41
N TYR A 47 6.94 -4.57 14.70
CA TYR A 47 5.82 -3.74 14.26
C TYR A 47 5.81 -2.37 14.93
N GLY A 48 6.23 -2.27 16.20
CA GLY A 48 6.41 -0.98 16.87
C GLY A 48 7.41 -0.08 16.13
N ASN A 49 8.59 -0.62 15.79
CA ASN A 49 9.60 0.10 15.01
C ASN A 49 9.12 0.40 13.58
N TYR A 50 8.45 -0.57 12.94
CA TYR A 50 7.90 -0.42 11.61
C TYR A 50 6.90 0.74 11.53
N PHE A 51 5.90 0.79 12.42
CA PHE A 51 4.90 1.85 12.42
C PHE A 51 5.49 3.21 12.81
N PHE A 52 6.51 3.24 13.68
CA PHE A 52 7.25 4.47 13.96
C PHE A 52 7.82 5.08 12.68
N TRP A 53 8.55 4.29 11.90
CA TRP A 53 9.14 4.76 10.64
C TRP A 53 8.09 5.07 9.57
N VAL A 54 7.03 4.26 9.44
CA VAL A 54 5.91 4.55 8.52
C VAL A 54 5.33 5.93 8.80
N ASN A 55 4.99 6.22 10.06
CA ASN A 55 4.36 7.48 10.44
C ASN A 55 5.33 8.66 10.31
N LEU A 56 6.59 8.48 10.70
CA LEU A 56 7.61 9.53 10.54
C LEU A 56 7.83 9.87 9.06
N CYS A 57 8.00 8.86 8.20
CA CYS A 57 8.15 9.07 6.76
C CYS A 57 6.86 9.65 6.13
N ALA A 58 5.68 9.22 6.57
CA ALA A 58 4.41 9.78 6.12
C ALA A 58 4.32 11.28 6.45
N LEU A 59 4.65 11.66 7.69
CA LEU A 59 4.65 13.06 8.12
C LEU A 59 5.60 13.90 7.27
N LEU A 60 6.83 13.44 7.06
CA LEU A 60 7.82 14.13 6.25
C LEU A 60 7.38 14.24 4.79
N ALA A 61 6.86 13.15 4.21
CA ALA A 61 6.34 13.14 2.85
C ALA A 61 5.14 14.08 2.69
N GLN A 62 4.23 14.13 3.66
CA GLN A 62 3.09 15.03 3.64
C GLN A 62 3.53 16.50 3.73
N ALA A 63 4.45 16.82 4.63
CA ALA A 63 4.93 18.18 4.84
C ALA A 63 5.76 18.69 3.65
N LEU A 64 6.60 17.83 3.06
CA LEU A 64 7.59 18.23 2.06
C LEU A 64 7.19 17.88 0.63
N LEU A 65 6.66 16.68 0.39
CA LEU A 65 6.43 16.15 -0.96
C LEU A 65 5.02 16.45 -1.45
N ALA A 66 3.98 16.37 -0.61
CA ALA A 66 2.59 16.53 -1.05
C ALA A 66 2.34 17.88 -1.75
N SER A 67 2.77 18.98 -1.11
CA SER A 67 2.62 20.34 -1.66
C SER A 67 3.43 20.55 -2.94
N ARG A 68 4.65 19.99 -3.00
CA ARG A 68 5.53 20.09 -4.18
C ARG A 68 5.04 19.27 -5.36
N LEU A 69 4.64 18.02 -5.11
CA LEU A 69 4.06 17.13 -6.12
C LEU A 69 2.80 17.75 -6.74
N LEU A 70 1.91 18.31 -5.91
CA LEU A 70 0.71 18.95 -6.41
C LEU A 70 1.01 20.23 -7.21
N ARG A 71 1.93 21.09 -6.73
CA ARG A 71 2.27 22.35 -7.40
C ARG A 71 3.00 22.15 -8.73
N TRP A 72 3.89 21.14 -8.84
CA TRP A 72 4.77 20.98 -10.00
C TRP A 72 4.30 19.87 -10.95
N GLY A 73 3.78 18.77 -10.40
CA GLY A 73 3.33 17.60 -11.17
C GLY A 73 1.80 17.53 -11.35
N GLY A 74 1.06 18.40 -10.69
CA GLY A 74 -0.41 18.42 -10.73
C GLY A 74 -1.04 17.13 -10.21
N ILE A 75 -2.28 16.91 -10.61
CA ILE A 75 -3.11 15.81 -10.10
C ILE A 75 -2.65 14.44 -10.61
N GLY A 76 -2.12 14.41 -11.83
CA GLY A 76 -1.55 13.20 -12.41
C GLY A 76 -0.37 12.66 -11.61
N ALA A 77 0.55 13.53 -11.19
CA ALA A 77 1.70 13.11 -10.38
C ALA A 77 1.26 12.53 -9.03
N VAL A 78 0.34 13.20 -8.33
CA VAL A 78 -0.14 12.76 -7.02
C VAL A 78 -0.89 11.41 -7.11
N LEU A 79 -1.72 11.21 -8.15
CA LEU A 79 -2.46 9.95 -8.35
C LEU A 79 -1.58 8.77 -8.78
N LEU A 80 -0.54 9.01 -9.59
CA LEU A 80 0.33 7.95 -10.09
C LEU A 80 1.47 7.59 -9.12
N PHE A 81 1.77 8.46 -8.16
CA PHE A 81 2.92 8.28 -7.27
C PHE A 81 2.83 7.01 -6.43
N LEU A 82 1.67 6.75 -5.80
CA LEU A 82 1.47 5.55 -4.99
C LEU A 82 1.54 4.24 -5.81
N PRO A 83 0.83 4.09 -6.95
CA PRO A 83 0.93 2.86 -7.74
C PRO A 83 2.34 2.64 -8.31
N ILE A 84 3.09 3.68 -8.65
CA ILE A 84 4.51 3.54 -9.05
C ILE A 84 5.37 3.00 -7.90
N ILE A 85 5.24 3.58 -6.70
CA ILE A 85 5.97 3.10 -5.51
C ILE A 85 5.58 1.65 -5.20
N SER A 86 4.29 1.33 -5.29
CA SER A 86 3.79 -0.02 -5.10
C SER A 86 4.42 -0.98 -6.10
N LEU A 87 4.49 -0.61 -7.38
CA LEU A 87 5.07 -1.45 -8.43
C LEU A 87 6.54 -1.76 -8.15
N ILE A 88 7.32 -0.73 -7.78
CA ILE A 88 8.72 -0.88 -7.41
C ILE A 88 8.85 -1.78 -6.18
N SER A 89 8.02 -1.57 -5.15
CA SER A 89 8.02 -2.37 -3.92
C SER A 89 7.77 -3.85 -4.22
N TYR A 90 6.69 -4.21 -4.90
CA TYR A 90 6.38 -5.63 -5.16
C TYR A 90 7.34 -6.27 -6.17
N SER A 91 7.83 -5.51 -7.16
CA SER A 91 8.85 -6.03 -8.07
C SER A 91 10.15 -6.34 -7.32
N THR A 92 10.55 -5.48 -6.39
CA THR A 92 11.74 -5.70 -5.56
C THR A 92 11.54 -6.87 -4.59
N MET A 93 10.37 -6.95 -3.95
CA MET A 93 10.02 -8.06 -3.04
C MET A 93 9.93 -9.41 -3.76
N ALA A 94 9.52 -9.43 -5.03
CA ALA A 94 9.57 -10.64 -5.83
C ALA A 94 11.03 -11.10 -5.90
N VAL A 95 11.93 -10.29 -6.46
CA VAL A 95 13.34 -10.68 -6.68
C VAL A 95 14.11 -10.94 -5.38
N LEU A 96 13.88 -10.14 -4.33
CA LEU A 96 14.62 -10.18 -3.06
C LEU A 96 13.64 -10.18 -1.86
N PRO A 97 13.05 -11.34 -1.50
CA PRO A 97 12.09 -11.45 -0.39
C PRO A 97 12.77 -11.47 0.99
N VAL A 98 13.77 -10.62 1.20
CA VAL A 98 14.51 -10.53 2.48
C VAL A 98 13.78 -9.57 3.43
N LEU A 99 13.67 -9.91 4.71
CA LEU A 99 12.93 -9.12 5.71
C LEU A 99 13.28 -7.63 5.69
N GLY A 100 14.57 -7.29 5.59
CA GLY A 100 15.02 -5.89 5.50
C GLY A 100 14.50 -5.15 4.27
N VAL A 101 14.53 -5.80 3.11
CA VAL A 101 14.04 -5.24 1.83
C VAL A 101 12.53 -5.06 1.88
N VAL A 102 11.80 -6.11 2.30
CA VAL A 102 10.33 -6.07 2.44
C VAL A 102 9.93 -4.97 3.43
N ARG A 103 10.64 -4.84 4.55
CA ARG A 103 10.41 -3.79 5.54
C ARG A 103 10.54 -2.39 4.93
N ILE A 104 11.67 -2.09 4.27
CA ILE A 104 11.94 -0.74 3.73
C ILE A 104 10.91 -0.37 2.66
N THR A 105 10.63 -1.30 1.74
CA THR A 105 9.67 -1.09 0.65
C THR A 105 8.23 -0.93 1.18
N LYS A 106 7.83 -1.68 2.21
CA LYS A 106 6.54 -1.48 2.89
C LYS A 106 6.45 -0.18 3.67
N ILE A 107 7.55 0.29 4.27
CA ILE A 107 7.61 1.61 4.90
C ILE A 107 7.36 2.69 3.86
N ALA A 108 8.05 2.64 2.72
CA ALA A 108 7.88 3.63 1.64
C ALA A 108 6.45 3.63 1.07
N GLU A 109 5.88 2.45 0.82
CA GLU A 109 4.52 2.30 0.31
C GLU A 109 3.47 2.84 1.30
N ASN A 110 3.52 2.43 2.57
CA ASN A 110 2.55 2.88 3.57
C ASN A 110 2.71 4.36 3.92
N ALA A 111 3.96 4.86 3.99
CA ALA A 111 4.21 6.27 4.19
C ALA A 111 3.57 7.11 3.07
N THR A 112 3.69 6.65 1.82
CA THR A 112 3.09 7.30 0.66
C THR A 112 1.57 7.22 0.68
N ASN A 113 1.02 6.07 1.08
CA ASN A 113 -0.43 5.87 1.16
C ASN A 113 -1.07 6.80 2.21
N TYR A 114 -0.46 6.90 3.39
CA TYR A 114 -0.98 7.77 4.45
C TYR A 114 -0.78 9.26 4.19
N SER A 115 0.17 9.64 3.34
CA SER A 115 0.45 11.04 3.00
C SER A 115 -0.12 11.45 1.64
N ILE A 116 0.59 11.11 0.56
CA ILE A 116 0.32 11.55 -0.81
C ILE A 116 -1.06 11.08 -1.30
N ASP A 117 -1.39 9.81 -1.08
CA ASP A 117 -2.63 9.23 -1.61
C ASP A 117 -3.88 9.77 -0.91
N ASN A 118 -3.79 10.08 0.39
CA ASN A 118 -4.83 10.81 1.09
C ASN A 118 -5.06 12.21 0.50
N THR A 119 -3.99 12.90 0.11
CA THR A 119 -4.11 14.18 -0.61
C THR A 119 -4.71 13.98 -2.00
N ALA A 120 -4.27 12.96 -2.75
CA ALA A 120 -4.81 12.61 -4.07
C ALA A 120 -6.33 12.40 -4.03
N ARG A 121 -6.79 11.60 -3.05
CA ARG A 121 -8.20 11.31 -2.80
C ARG A 121 -9.03 12.56 -2.49
N GLN A 122 -8.47 13.60 -1.90
CA GLN A 122 -9.21 14.84 -1.65
C GLN A 122 -9.28 15.71 -2.89
N VAL A 123 -8.16 15.80 -3.62
CA VAL A 123 -8.01 16.65 -4.79
C VAL A 123 -8.87 16.17 -5.97
N ILE A 124 -9.05 14.85 -6.13
CA ILE A 124 -9.90 14.29 -7.20
C ILE A 124 -11.36 14.76 -7.11
N TRP A 125 -11.82 15.14 -5.91
CA TRP A 125 -13.19 15.64 -5.70
C TRP A 125 -13.34 17.15 -5.96
N LEU A 126 -12.26 17.90 -6.17
CA LEU A 126 -12.36 19.36 -6.35
C LEU A 126 -13.27 19.77 -7.53
N PRO A 127 -13.19 19.19 -8.74
CA PRO A 127 -14.04 19.58 -9.87
C PRO A 127 -15.41 18.91 -9.88
N THR A 128 -15.75 18.09 -8.87
CA THR A 128 -17.02 17.36 -8.84
C THR A 128 -18.12 18.13 -8.13
N THR A 129 -19.37 17.98 -8.59
CA THR A 129 -20.54 18.64 -7.98
C THR A 129 -20.86 18.03 -6.61
N THR A 130 -21.61 18.78 -5.78
CA THR A 130 -22.04 18.30 -4.46
C THR A 130 -22.92 17.06 -4.54
N GLU A 131 -23.79 16.97 -5.55
CA GLU A 131 -24.64 15.80 -5.80
C GLU A 131 -23.80 14.56 -6.11
N MET A 132 -22.79 14.67 -6.98
CA MET A 132 -21.88 13.57 -7.28
C MET A 132 -21.15 13.10 -6.02
N LYS A 133 -20.67 14.02 -5.19
CA LYS A 133 -20.01 13.68 -3.91
C LYS A 133 -20.95 12.96 -2.97
N TYR A 134 -22.20 13.40 -2.84
CA TYR A 134 -23.19 12.83 -1.94
C TYR A 134 -23.48 11.36 -2.26
N TRP A 135 -23.64 11.02 -3.55
CA TRP A 135 -23.95 9.65 -3.96
C TRP A 135 -22.72 8.77 -4.12
N THR A 136 -21.63 9.30 -4.67
CA THR A 136 -20.49 8.48 -5.11
C THR A 136 -19.49 8.23 -3.99
N LYS A 137 -19.22 9.23 -3.16
CA LYS A 137 -18.18 9.10 -2.12
C LYS A 137 -18.54 8.02 -1.08
N PRO A 138 -19.77 7.97 -0.53
CA PRO A 138 -20.15 6.88 0.36
C PRO A 138 -20.11 5.51 -0.33
N ALA A 139 -20.49 5.41 -1.61
CA ALA A 139 -20.42 4.15 -2.35
C ALA A 139 -18.98 3.64 -2.47
N ILE A 140 -18.03 4.53 -2.80
CA ILE A 140 -16.60 4.20 -2.85
C ILE A 140 -16.09 3.79 -1.46
N ASP A 141 -16.33 4.63 -0.45
CA ASP A 141 -15.75 4.47 0.88
C ASP A 141 -16.34 3.25 1.63
N SER A 142 -17.60 2.89 1.37
CA SER A 142 -18.29 1.81 2.08
C SER A 142 -18.37 0.50 1.31
N LEU A 143 -18.56 0.52 -0.01
CA LEU A 143 -18.73 -0.71 -0.80
C LEU A 143 -17.40 -1.10 -1.45
N PHE A 144 -16.82 -0.23 -2.28
CA PHE A 144 -15.66 -0.60 -3.09
C PHE A 144 -14.40 -0.83 -2.25
N LEU A 145 -14.16 -0.01 -1.23
CA LEU A 145 -13.05 -0.26 -0.30
C LEU A 145 -13.23 -1.59 0.45
N ARG A 146 -14.45 -1.88 0.94
CA ARG A 146 -14.72 -3.15 1.65
C ARG A 146 -14.66 -4.36 0.74
N LEU A 147 -15.13 -4.24 -0.50
CA LEU A 147 -14.96 -5.28 -1.52
C LEU A 147 -13.47 -5.53 -1.80
N GLY A 148 -12.67 -4.47 -1.87
CA GLY A 148 -11.21 -4.60 -2.01
C GLY A 148 -10.58 -5.39 -0.86
N ASP A 149 -10.96 -5.08 0.39
CA ASP A 149 -10.49 -5.81 1.57
C ASP A 149 -10.99 -7.28 1.55
N GLY A 150 -12.22 -7.53 1.11
CA GLY A 150 -12.77 -8.87 0.91
C GLY A 150 -12.04 -9.68 -0.17
N MET A 151 -11.68 -9.05 -1.29
CA MET A 151 -10.89 -9.68 -2.36
C MET A 151 -9.46 -9.99 -1.89
N ALA A 152 -8.87 -9.15 -1.04
CA ALA A 152 -7.60 -9.44 -0.38
C ALA A 152 -7.69 -10.68 0.50
N ALA A 153 -8.70 -10.75 1.36
CA ALA A 153 -8.95 -11.92 2.19
C ALA A 153 -9.16 -13.19 1.34
N LEU A 154 -9.92 -13.09 0.25
CA LEU A 154 -10.14 -14.21 -0.68
C LEU A 154 -8.85 -14.65 -1.37
N THR A 155 -7.98 -13.72 -1.76
CA THR A 155 -6.69 -14.02 -2.39
C THR A 155 -5.79 -14.79 -1.44
N VAL A 156 -5.75 -14.37 -0.18
CA VAL A 156 -5.01 -15.07 0.88
C VAL A 156 -5.64 -16.43 1.15
N LEU A 157 -6.97 -16.51 1.27
CA LEU A 157 -7.68 -17.77 1.50
C LEU A 157 -7.39 -18.80 0.41
N VAL A 158 -7.61 -18.43 -0.85
CA VAL A 158 -7.42 -19.31 -2.00
C VAL A 158 -5.94 -19.62 -2.21
N GLY A 159 -5.09 -18.60 -2.19
CA GLY A 159 -3.67 -18.77 -2.46
C GLY A 159 -2.93 -19.57 -1.38
N LEU A 160 -3.27 -19.39 -0.10
CA LEU A 160 -2.65 -20.16 0.98
C LEU A 160 -3.34 -21.43 1.33
N GLN A 161 -4.61 -21.34 1.70
CA GLN A 161 -5.26 -22.44 2.40
C GLN A 161 -5.68 -23.53 1.41
N LEU A 162 -6.02 -23.14 0.18
CA LEU A 162 -6.41 -24.09 -0.85
C LEU A 162 -5.21 -24.51 -1.71
N LEU A 163 -4.45 -23.54 -2.23
CA LEU A 163 -3.42 -23.81 -3.23
C LEU A 163 -1.99 -23.94 -2.68
N HIS A 164 -1.76 -23.66 -1.39
CA HIS A 164 -0.44 -23.72 -0.74
C HIS A 164 0.67 -23.01 -1.54
N LEU A 165 0.32 -21.89 -2.19
CA LEU A 165 1.24 -21.20 -3.09
C LEU A 165 2.44 -20.63 -2.32
N PRO A 166 3.66 -20.78 -2.86
CA PRO A 166 4.84 -20.21 -2.23
C PRO A 166 4.82 -18.69 -2.32
N THR A 167 5.51 -18.05 -1.38
CA THR A 167 5.57 -16.60 -1.14
C THR A 167 5.82 -15.77 -2.42
N TRP A 168 6.60 -16.30 -3.37
CA TRP A 168 6.85 -15.67 -4.67
C TRP A 168 5.58 -15.44 -5.52
N HIS A 169 4.65 -16.39 -5.56
CA HIS A 169 3.43 -16.25 -6.37
C HIS A 169 2.54 -15.13 -5.86
N PHE A 170 2.53 -14.87 -4.54
CA PHE A 170 1.83 -13.73 -3.95
C PHE A 170 2.41 -12.40 -4.41
N ALA A 171 3.74 -12.29 -4.49
CA ALA A 171 4.38 -11.09 -5.01
C ALA A 171 3.99 -10.85 -6.48
N LEU A 172 3.97 -11.90 -7.31
CA LEU A 172 3.60 -11.81 -8.73
C LEU A 172 2.13 -11.40 -8.94
N VAL A 173 1.20 -11.97 -8.15
CA VAL A 173 -0.20 -11.54 -8.15
C VAL A 173 -0.32 -10.06 -7.78
N ASN A 174 0.44 -9.60 -6.78
CA ASN A 174 0.45 -8.17 -6.41
C ASN A 174 1.01 -7.29 -7.53
N VAL A 175 2.07 -7.71 -8.23
CA VAL A 175 2.59 -6.98 -9.40
C VAL A 175 1.50 -6.84 -10.47
N ALA A 176 0.77 -7.91 -10.77
CA ALA A 176 -0.34 -7.86 -11.74
C ALA A 176 -1.46 -6.91 -11.28
N LEU A 177 -1.86 -6.98 -10.01
CA LEU A 177 -2.87 -6.09 -9.43
C LEU A 177 -2.44 -4.61 -9.48
N VAL A 178 -1.17 -4.33 -9.19
CA VAL A 178 -0.60 -2.98 -9.32
C VAL A 178 -0.59 -2.53 -10.77
N GLY A 179 -0.30 -3.42 -11.73
CA GLY A 179 -0.40 -3.11 -13.15
C GLY A 179 -1.81 -2.66 -13.55
N CYS A 180 -2.84 -3.41 -13.13
CA CYS A 180 -4.24 -3.03 -13.33
C CYS A 180 -4.58 -1.68 -12.68
N TRP A 181 -4.11 -1.46 -11.45
CA TRP A 181 -4.32 -0.21 -10.74
C TRP A 181 -3.63 0.98 -11.42
N LEU A 182 -2.38 0.82 -11.87
CA LEU A 182 -1.65 1.83 -12.61
C LEU A 182 -2.39 2.18 -13.91
N GLY A 183 -2.88 1.18 -14.65
CA GLY A 183 -3.71 1.38 -15.84
C GLY A 183 -4.96 2.19 -15.54
N ALA A 184 -5.71 1.83 -14.48
CA ALA A 184 -6.88 2.58 -14.06
C ALA A 184 -6.54 4.02 -13.64
N ALA A 185 -5.44 4.22 -12.91
CA ALA A 185 -4.98 5.55 -12.51
C ALA A 185 -4.62 6.42 -13.73
N VAL A 186 -3.96 5.85 -14.75
CA VAL A 186 -3.68 6.56 -16.00
C VAL A 186 -4.98 6.97 -16.71
N VAL A 187 -5.96 6.08 -16.81
CA VAL A 187 -7.26 6.40 -17.40
C VAL A 187 -7.94 7.56 -16.66
N ILE A 188 -7.94 7.53 -15.33
CA ILE A 188 -8.50 8.61 -14.50
C ILE A 188 -7.78 9.93 -14.79
N VAL A 189 -6.46 9.92 -14.87
CA VAL A 189 -5.67 11.13 -15.15
C VAL A 189 -5.97 11.69 -16.54
N LEU A 190 -6.13 10.83 -17.54
CA LEU A 190 -6.49 11.24 -18.90
C LEU A 190 -7.89 11.86 -18.94
N GLU A 191 -8.87 11.25 -18.27
CA GLU A 191 -10.25 11.75 -18.23
C GLU A 191 -10.35 13.06 -17.44
N TYR A 192 -9.63 13.15 -16.32
CA TYR A 192 -9.53 14.37 -15.51
C TYR A 192 -8.99 15.55 -16.33
N ARG A 193 -8.01 15.31 -17.20
CA ARG A 193 -7.47 16.33 -18.13
C ARG A 193 -8.47 16.73 -19.21
N ARG A 194 -9.36 15.83 -19.64
CA ARG A 194 -10.42 16.14 -20.62
C ARG A 194 -11.53 16.98 -20.02
N LEU A 195 -11.87 16.74 -18.75
CA LEU A 195 -12.96 17.41 -18.04
C LEU A 195 -12.61 18.82 -17.56
N ILE A 196 -11.32 19.18 -17.48
CA ILE A 196 -10.91 20.57 -17.23
C ILE A 196 -10.97 21.33 -18.56
N PRO A 197 -11.86 22.33 -18.72
CA PRO A 197 -11.88 23.14 -19.92
C PRO A 197 -10.55 23.89 -20.08
N ALA A 198 -10.03 23.94 -21.29
CA ALA A 198 -8.89 24.78 -21.64
C ALA A 198 -9.20 26.24 -21.26
N GLY A 199 -8.70 26.69 -20.11
CA GLY A 199 -8.89 28.07 -19.63
C GLY A 199 -9.32 28.26 -18.18
N THR A 200 -9.57 27.21 -17.38
CA THR A 200 -9.71 27.42 -15.92
C THR A 200 -8.31 27.58 -15.31
N PRO A 201 -8.00 28.73 -14.67
CA PRO A 201 -6.70 28.90 -14.02
C PRO A 201 -6.49 27.78 -13.01
N SER A 202 -5.25 27.30 -12.93
CA SER A 202 -4.80 26.47 -11.82
C SER A 202 -5.33 27.07 -10.51
N PRO A 203 -6.03 26.32 -9.64
CA PRO A 203 -6.54 26.85 -8.37
C PRO A 203 -5.42 27.20 -7.37
N ILE A 204 -4.16 27.26 -7.85
CA ILE A 204 -2.93 27.47 -7.09
C ILE A 204 -2.02 28.48 -7.83
N ALA A 205 -2.61 29.53 -8.40
CA ALA A 205 -1.88 30.74 -8.77
C ALA A 205 -1.79 31.68 -7.56
#